data_AF-A0A1X7BUR9-F1
#
_entry.id   AF-A0A1X7BUR9-F1
#
_cell.length_a   1.000
_cell.length_b   1.000
_cell.length_c   1.000
_cell.angle_alpha   90.00
_cell.angle_beta   90.00
_cell.angle_gamma   90.00
#
_symmetry.space_group_name_H-M   'P 1'
#
loop_
_entity.id
_entity.type
_entity.pdbx_description
1 polymer ?
#
loop_
_entity_poly.entity_id
_entity_poly.type
_entity_poly.pdbx_seq_one_letter_code
_entity_poly.pdbx_strand_id
1 'polypeptide(L)'
;MMRLGNMLTVVCMVFGFAGAAYAQERDGVWVTYYLKDDTSTVTGLMQVALKENGQTIPAHYSLKRVSKFIAEDCASGKIGKIELGKQKYKRRWGFVRQEFTTTCQGGPNAKIGATSGRVQVQVKRQADGRDVAEYFFGRNGDMVTVNKVR
;
A
#
# COMPACT_ATOMS: atom_id res chain seq x y z
N MET A 1 20.35 -6.23 -71.50
CA MET A 1 21.51 -6.77 -70.76
C MET A 1 21.22 -6.70 -69.26
N MET A 2 21.56 -7.77 -68.54
CA MET A 2 21.23 -8.07 -67.15
C MET A 2 22.03 -7.26 -66.10
N ARG A 3 21.40 -7.05 -64.92
CA ARG A 3 21.85 -7.36 -63.52
C ARG A 3 21.38 -6.27 -62.55
N LEU A 4 20.39 -6.54 -61.68
CA LEU A 4 20.47 -7.18 -60.35
C LEU A 4 21.45 -6.48 -59.38
N GLY A 5 20.89 -5.84 -58.35
CA GLY A 5 21.59 -5.34 -57.17
C GLY A 5 20.61 -5.18 -56.01
N ASN A 6 20.42 -6.27 -55.27
CA ASN A 6 19.77 -6.32 -53.95
C ASN A 6 20.34 -5.25 -53.02
N MET A 7 19.50 -4.52 -52.29
CA MET A 7 19.84 -4.17 -50.91
C MET A 7 18.59 -3.96 -50.05
N LEU A 8 18.22 -5.06 -49.40
CA LEU A 8 17.69 -5.19 -48.05
C LEU A 8 16.99 -3.97 -47.42
N THR A 9 15.68 -4.10 -47.37
CA THR A 9 14.75 -3.70 -46.31
C THR A 9 15.38 -3.47 -44.92
N VAL A 10 15.20 -2.27 -44.36
CA VAL A 10 15.01 -2.10 -42.91
C VAL A 10 13.80 -1.19 -42.71
N VAL A 11 12.64 -1.82 -42.59
CA VAL A 11 11.44 -1.22 -42.01
C VAL A 11 11.74 -1.07 -40.52
N CYS A 12 12.12 0.13 -40.08
CA CYS A 12 12.08 0.46 -38.66
C CYS A 12 10.60 0.49 -38.25
N MET A 13 10.11 -0.67 -37.81
CA MET A 13 8.91 -0.77 -36.98
C MET A 13 9.15 0.15 -35.79
N VAL A 14 8.47 1.29 -35.79
CA VAL A 14 8.26 2.08 -34.58
C VAL A 14 7.35 1.22 -33.70
N PHE A 15 7.99 0.37 -32.90
CA PHE A 15 7.34 -0.33 -31.81
C PHE A 15 6.66 0.71 -30.94
N GLY A 16 5.34 0.59 -30.83
CA GLY A 16 4.53 1.39 -29.95
C GLY A 16 5.02 1.26 -28.52
N PHE A 17 5.76 2.26 -28.06
CA PHE A 17 5.95 2.56 -26.64
C PHE A 17 4.87 3.55 -26.21
N ALA A 18 3.61 3.14 -26.32
CA ALA A 18 2.50 3.74 -25.58
C ALA A 18 1.98 2.71 -24.56
N GLY A 19 2.90 2.16 -23.78
CA GLY A 19 2.64 1.11 -22.80
C GLY A 19 3.36 1.37 -21.49
N ALA A 20 3.30 2.60 -20.97
CA ALA A 20 3.88 2.94 -19.67
C ALA A 20 3.00 3.88 -18.83
N ALA A 21 1.69 3.90 -19.10
CA ALA A 21 0.70 4.52 -18.22
C ALA A 21 -0.17 3.44 -17.56
N TYR A 22 0.44 2.34 -17.11
CA TYR A 22 -0.28 1.40 -16.24
C TYR A 22 -0.17 1.87 -14.80
N ALA A 23 -1.35 2.03 -14.21
CA ALA A 23 -1.60 2.23 -12.78
C ALA A 23 -1.39 3.66 -12.27
N GLN A 24 -2.22 4.60 -12.75
CA GLN A 24 -2.80 5.55 -11.79
C GLN A 24 -3.43 4.72 -10.66
N GLU A 25 -2.90 4.88 -9.45
CA GLU A 25 -3.54 4.45 -8.23
C GLU A 25 -4.94 5.03 -8.17
N ARG A 26 -5.91 4.17 -8.40
CA ARG A 26 -7.32 4.50 -8.28
C ARG A 26 -7.58 4.85 -6.83
N ASP A 27 -7.96 6.11 -6.62
CA ASP A 27 -8.20 6.76 -5.33
C ASP A 27 -8.68 5.79 -4.25
N GLY A 28 -7.80 5.48 -3.28
CA GLY A 28 -8.13 4.53 -2.23
C GLY A 28 -7.03 4.30 -1.21
N VAL A 29 -7.44 4.02 0.03
CA VAL A 29 -6.54 3.55 1.09
C VAL A 29 -6.11 2.13 0.75
N TRP A 30 -4.83 1.95 0.41
CA TRP A 30 -4.31 0.64 0.02
C TRP A 30 -3.91 -0.18 1.25
N VAL A 31 -3.55 0.46 2.37
CA VAL A 31 -3.30 -0.25 3.64
C VAL A 31 -3.92 0.50 4.80
N THR A 32 -4.57 -0.23 5.70
CA THR A 32 -5.01 0.28 7.00
C THR A 32 -4.52 -0.66 8.08
N TYR A 33 -3.85 -0.16 9.11
CA TYR A 33 -3.49 -0.96 10.28
C TYR A 33 -3.73 -0.20 11.57
N TYR A 34 -3.71 -0.96 12.65
CA TYR A 34 -3.98 -0.48 13.98
C TYR A 34 -2.86 -0.87 14.91
N LEU A 35 -2.33 0.13 15.61
CA LEU A 35 -1.37 -0.03 16.69
C LEU A 35 -2.14 0.14 17.99
N LYS A 36 -2.01 -0.82 18.90
CA LYS A 36 -2.61 -0.76 20.23
C LYS A 36 -1.49 -0.58 21.25
N ASP A 37 -1.66 0.37 22.17
CA ASP A 37 -0.59 0.81 23.07
C ASP A 37 -0.06 -0.29 24.01
N ASP A 38 -0.87 -1.31 24.29
CA ASP A 38 -0.62 -2.30 25.34
C ASP A 38 -0.08 -3.66 24.86
N THR A 39 -0.27 -4.00 23.58
CA THR A 39 -0.20 -5.41 23.15
C THR A 39 0.91 -5.71 22.14
N SER A 40 1.71 -4.72 21.76
CA SER A 40 2.72 -4.85 20.69
C SER A 40 2.15 -5.46 19.40
N THR A 41 0.83 -5.56 19.26
CA THR A 41 0.17 -6.32 18.20
C THR A 41 -0.39 -5.33 17.20
N VAL A 42 -0.09 -5.59 15.93
CA VAL A 42 -0.58 -4.80 14.82
C VAL A 42 -1.55 -5.66 14.05
N THR A 43 -2.76 -5.16 13.88
CA THR A 43 -3.76 -5.79 13.00
C THR A 43 -4.06 -4.85 11.85
N GLY A 44 -4.27 -5.39 10.66
CA GLY A 44 -4.49 -4.55 9.50
C GLY A 44 -5.21 -5.24 8.36
N LEU A 45 -5.52 -4.42 7.36
CA LEU A 45 -6.13 -4.76 6.10
C LEU A 45 -5.27 -4.13 5.01
N MET A 46 -4.81 -4.93 4.06
CA MET A 46 -4.16 -4.45 2.84
C MET A 46 -5.00 -4.75 1.62
N GLN A 47 -5.07 -3.82 0.68
CA GLN A 47 -5.73 -4.01 -0.60
C GLN A 47 -4.86 -4.89 -1.49
N VAL A 48 -5.46 -5.98 -1.99
CA VAL A 48 -4.75 -6.99 -2.79
C VAL A 48 -5.24 -7.10 -4.21
N ALA A 49 -6.47 -6.63 -4.46
CA ALA A 49 -7.01 -6.53 -5.79
C ALA A 49 -8.12 -5.47 -5.86
N LEU A 50 -8.32 -4.95 -7.05
CA LEU A 50 -9.47 -4.16 -7.48
C LEU A 50 -10.38 -5.08 -8.30
N LYS A 51 -11.70 -4.96 -8.12
CA LYS A 51 -12.68 -5.57 -9.02
C LYS A 51 -13.35 -4.49 -9.84
N GLU A 52 -13.16 -4.57 -11.14
CA GLU A 52 -13.76 -3.66 -12.12
C GLU A 52 -14.38 -4.49 -13.24
N ASN A 53 -15.62 -4.20 -13.60
CA ASN A 53 -16.32 -4.84 -14.71
C ASN A 53 -16.26 -6.39 -14.66
N GLY A 54 -16.31 -6.96 -13.45
CA GLY A 54 -16.20 -8.40 -13.23
C GLY A 54 -14.76 -8.96 -13.28
N GLN A 55 -13.78 -8.18 -13.73
CA GLN A 55 -12.36 -8.55 -13.76
C GLN A 55 -11.66 -8.21 -12.44
N THR A 56 -10.70 -9.04 -12.06
CA THR A 56 -9.88 -8.85 -10.85
C THR A 56 -8.50 -8.35 -11.26
N ILE A 57 -8.21 -7.08 -10.95
CA ILE A 57 -6.95 -6.42 -11.22
C ILE A 57 -6.10 -6.50 -9.94
N PRO A 58 -4.95 -7.19 -9.93
CA PRO A 58 -4.07 -7.23 -8.77
C PRO A 58 -3.65 -5.82 -8.35
N ALA A 59 -3.80 -5.51 -7.06
CA ALA A 59 -3.19 -4.31 -6.52
C ALA A 59 -1.71 -4.61 -6.34
N HIS A 60 -0.83 -3.76 -6.86
CA HIS A 60 0.61 -3.92 -6.67
C HIS A 60 0.99 -3.54 -5.24
N TYR A 61 0.78 -4.46 -4.28
CA TYR A 61 1.25 -4.32 -2.90
C TYR A 61 2.42 -5.27 -2.65
N SER A 62 3.34 -4.86 -1.76
CA SER A 62 4.47 -5.69 -1.35
C SER A 62 4.50 -5.79 0.16
N LEU A 63 4.57 -7.01 0.70
CA LEU A 63 4.73 -7.23 2.14
C LEU A 63 5.96 -6.51 2.68
N LYS A 64 7.08 -6.51 1.93
CA LYS A 64 8.30 -5.76 2.29
C LYS A 64 8.00 -4.28 2.53
N ARG A 65 7.13 -3.70 1.71
CA ARG A 65 6.75 -2.29 1.79
C ARG A 65 5.82 -2.04 2.98
N VAL A 66 4.81 -2.91 3.18
CA VAL A 66 3.94 -2.88 4.37
C VAL A 66 4.77 -2.98 5.65
N SER A 67 5.71 -3.92 5.69
CA SER A 67 6.64 -4.11 6.79
C SER A 67 7.43 -2.84 7.10
N LYS A 68 7.92 -2.14 6.06
CA LYS A 68 8.65 -0.89 6.22
C LYS A 68 7.79 0.20 6.88
N PHE A 69 6.53 0.36 6.47
CA PHE A 69 5.66 1.36 7.06
C PHE A 69 5.37 1.11 8.54
N ILE A 70 5.06 -0.13 8.88
CA ILE A 70 4.78 -0.53 10.26
C ILE A 70 6.07 -0.39 11.10
N ALA A 71 7.22 -0.78 10.56
CA ALA A 71 8.50 -0.63 11.24
C ALA A 71 8.84 0.82 11.60
N GLU A 72 8.61 1.77 10.70
CA GLU A 72 8.78 3.21 10.98
C GLU A 72 7.89 3.70 12.13
N ASP A 73 6.75 3.04 12.32
CA ASP A 73 5.76 3.34 13.35
C ASP A 73 5.97 2.55 14.65
N CYS A 74 6.97 1.67 14.70
CA CYS A 74 7.36 0.92 15.90
C CYS A 74 8.53 1.61 16.62
N ALA A 75 8.49 1.63 17.95
CA ALA A 75 9.51 2.28 18.76
C ALA A 75 10.93 1.74 18.49
N SER A 76 11.04 0.42 18.27
CA SER A 76 12.34 -0.23 17.97
C SER A 76 12.73 -0.21 16.49
N GLY A 77 11.84 0.24 15.58
CA GLY A 77 12.05 0.08 14.15
C GLY A 77 11.91 -1.37 13.64
N LYS A 78 11.45 -2.31 14.48
CA LYS A 78 11.37 -3.74 14.16
C LYS A 78 9.94 -4.26 14.26
N ILE A 79 9.59 -5.13 13.34
CA ILE A 79 8.32 -5.86 13.35
C ILE A 79 8.53 -7.36 13.34
N GLY A 80 7.54 -8.10 13.82
CA GLY A 80 7.49 -9.54 13.68
C GLY A 80 7.21 -9.99 12.24
N LYS A 81 7.07 -11.30 12.08
CA LYS A 81 6.56 -11.86 10.82
C LYS A 81 5.13 -11.35 10.58
N ILE A 82 4.81 -11.06 9.32
CA ILE A 82 3.43 -10.78 8.92
C ILE A 82 2.72 -12.10 8.68
N GLU A 83 1.66 -12.32 9.43
CA GLU A 83 0.74 -13.45 9.26
C GLU A 83 -0.48 -12.97 8.47
N LEU A 84 -0.80 -13.68 7.38
CA LEU A 84 -1.94 -13.35 6.54
C LEU A 84 -3.18 -14.07 7.06
N GLY A 85 -4.24 -13.29 7.29
CA GLY A 85 -5.55 -13.78 7.71
C GLY A 85 -6.48 -14.08 6.54
N LYS A 86 -7.77 -13.77 6.70
CA LYS A 86 -8.79 -14.00 5.67
C LYS A 86 -8.80 -12.88 4.63
N GLN A 87 -9.11 -13.23 3.39
CA GLN A 87 -9.48 -12.24 2.38
C GLN A 87 -10.94 -11.83 2.56
N LYS A 88 -11.19 -10.52 2.57
CA LYS A 88 -12.50 -9.91 2.65
C LYS A 88 -12.76 -9.09 1.39
N TYR A 89 -13.80 -9.47 0.67
CA TYR A 89 -14.30 -8.69 -0.45
C TYR A 89 -15.42 -7.75 0.03
N LYS A 90 -15.26 -6.44 -0.21
CA LYS A 90 -16.37 -5.50 0.00
C LYS A 90 -16.91 -5.02 -1.35
N ARG A 91 -18.04 -5.60 -1.76
CA ARG A 91 -18.77 -5.26 -3.00
C ARG A 91 -18.95 -3.76 -3.21
N ARG A 92 -19.30 -3.02 -2.15
CA ARG A 92 -19.57 -1.57 -2.20
C ARG A 92 -18.40 -0.74 -2.73
N TRP A 93 -17.17 -1.24 -2.61
CA TRP A 93 -15.99 -0.45 -2.91
C TRP A 93 -15.15 -0.98 -4.07
N GLY A 94 -15.51 -2.13 -4.64
CA GLY A 94 -14.76 -2.69 -5.76
C GLY A 94 -13.33 -3.09 -5.41
N PHE A 95 -13.03 -3.46 -4.15
CA PHE A 95 -11.72 -3.97 -3.76
C PHE A 95 -11.77 -5.20 -2.85
N VAL A 96 -10.73 -6.02 -2.99
CA VAL A 96 -10.41 -7.17 -2.14
C VAL A 96 -9.34 -6.73 -1.15
N ARG A 97 -9.58 -7.01 0.14
CA ARG A 97 -8.62 -6.76 1.21
C ARG A 97 -8.16 -8.07 1.85
N GLN A 98 -6.90 -8.14 2.20
CA GLN A 98 -6.27 -9.22 2.94
C GLN A 98 -6.05 -8.75 4.37
N GLU A 99 -6.60 -9.48 5.33
CA GLU A 99 -6.25 -9.28 6.74
C GLU A 99 -4.81 -9.69 6.99
N PHE A 100 -4.15 -8.98 7.90
CA PHE A 100 -2.87 -9.38 8.42
C PHE A 100 -2.72 -9.04 9.89
N THR A 101 -1.86 -9.81 10.55
CA THR A 101 -1.42 -9.57 11.92
C THR A 101 0.10 -9.59 11.96
N THR A 102 0.70 -8.73 12.76
CA THR A 102 2.13 -8.78 13.06
C THR A 102 2.40 -8.20 14.45
N THR A 103 3.64 -8.16 14.87
CA THR A 103 4.06 -7.53 16.11
C THR A 103 4.92 -6.29 15.85
N CYS A 104 4.88 -5.36 16.77
CA CYS A 104 5.56 -4.09 16.77
C CYS A 104 6.45 -4.05 18.02
N GLN A 105 7.73 -4.37 17.84
CA GLN A 105 8.64 -4.51 18.97
C GLN A 105 8.85 -3.16 19.67
N GLY A 106 8.71 -3.15 21.00
CA GLY A 106 8.75 -1.93 21.80
C GLY A 106 7.47 -1.09 21.74
N GLY A 107 6.41 -1.58 21.09
CA GLY A 107 5.15 -0.87 20.96
C GLY A 107 5.20 0.27 19.93
N PRO A 108 4.14 1.10 19.90
CA PRO A 108 4.06 2.24 18.98
C PRO A 108 5.19 3.25 19.23
N ASN A 109 5.68 3.85 18.16
CA ASN A 109 6.69 4.91 18.23
C ASN A 109 6.12 6.14 18.97
N ALA A 110 6.87 6.69 19.93
CA ALA A 110 6.49 7.87 20.69
C ALA A 110 6.14 9.09 19.82
N LYS A 111 6.65 9.16 18.58
CA LYS A 111 6.32 10.21 17.59
C LYS A 111 4.86 10.17 17.12
N ILE A 112 4.19 9.03 17.28
CA ILE A 112 2.75 8.88 17.02
C ILE A 112 1.93 9.47 18.19
N GLY A 113 2.62 9.91 19.25
CA GLY A 113 2.08 10.55 20.44
C GLY A 113 1.83 9.52 21.55
N ALA A 114 1.84 9.98 22.80
CA ALA A 114 1.25 9.25 23.91
C ALA A 114 -0.27 9.25 23.69
N THR A 115 -0.72 8.34 22.82
CA THR A 115 -2.13 8.14 22.53
C THR A 115 -2.75 7.34 23.66
N SER A 116 -3.99 7.61 23.98
CA SER A 116 -4.77 6.76 24.88
C SER A 116 -5.57 5.80 24.03
N GLY A 117 -4.98 4.65 23.67
CA GLY A 117 -5.69 3.50 23.10
C GLY A 117 -5.17 2.98 21.77
N ARG A 118 -5.94 3.23 20.70
CA ARG A 118 -5.75 2.61 19.38
C ARG A 118 -5.45 3.68 18.34
N VAL A 119 -4.28 3.58 17.71
CA VAL A 119 -3.93 4.39 16.54
C VAL A 119 -4.37 3.64 15.30
N GLN A 120 -5.15 4.27 14.44
CA GLN A 120 -5.42 3.80 13.09
C GLN A 120 -4.51 4.54 12.12
N VAL A 121 -3.79 3.81 11.28
CA VAL A 121 -2.97 4.36 10.20
C VAL A 121 -3.56 3.95 8.87
N GLN A 122 -3.77 4.91 7.98
CA GLN A 122 -4.22 4.69 6.62
C GLN A 122 -3.13 5.17 5.67
N VAL A 123 -2.58 4.26 4.87
CA VAL A 123 -1.62 4.62 3.84
C VAL A 123 -2.33 4.63 2.50
N LYS A 124 -2.23 5.77 1.82
CA LYS A 124 -2.63 6.01 0.43
C LYS A 124 -1.34 6.24 -0.35
N ARG A 125 -1.32 5.90 -1.62
CA ARG A 125 -0.22 6.31 -2.48
C ARG A 125 -0.80 7.12 -3.62
N GLN A 126 -0.11 8.21 -3.89
CA GLN A 126 -0.55 9.27 -4.77
C GLN A 126 -0.10 8.97 -6.21
N ALA A 127 -0.78 9.59 -7.17
CA ALA A 127 -0.47 9.45 -8.59
C ALA A 127 0.99 9.86 -8.94
N ASP A 128 1.60 10.73 -8.14
CA ASP A 128 3.01 11.13 -8.28
C ASP A 128 4.00 10.12 -7.68
N GLY A 129 3.51 9.02 -7.12
CA GLY A 129 4.30 7.97 -6.53
C GLY A 129 4.80 8.25 -5.12
N ARG A 130 4.26 9.22 -4.40
CA ARG A 130 4.52 9.40 -2.96
C ARG A 130 3.52 8.64 -2.10
N ASP A 131 3.95 8.15 -0.94
CA ASP A 131 3.02 7.58 0.03
C ASP A 131 2.56 8.65 1.02
N VAL A 132 1.27 8.67 1.32
CA VAL A 132 0.69 9.53 2.35
C VAL A 132 0.08 8.65 3.42
N ALA A 133 0.63 8.74 4.63
CA ALA A 133 0.10 8.10 5.82
C ALA A 133 -0.75 9.11 6.60
N GLU A 134 -2.01 8.77 6.82
CA GLU A 134 -2.96 9.48 7.68
C GLU A 134 -3.11 8.70 8.99
N TYR A 135 -2.87 9.36 10.12
CA TYR A 135 -3.00 8.77 11.46
C TYR A 135 -4.25 9.32 12.12
N PHE A 136 -5.03 8.43 12.73
CA PHE A 136 -6.23 8.76 13.49
C PHE A 136 -6.10 8.18 14.88
N PHE A 137 -6.15 9.05 15.91
CA PHE A 137 -6.02 8.62 17.30
C PHE A 137 -6.69 9.61 18.25
N GLY A 138 -7.08 9.12 19.42
CA GLY A 138 -7.58 9.94 20.51
C GLY A 138 -6.44 10.59 21.28
N ARG A 139 -6.56 11.89 21.57
CA ARG A 139 -5.67 12.64 22.48
C ARG A 139 -6.52 13.55 23.35
N ASN A 140 -6.48 13.37 24.67
CA ASN A 140 -7.22 14.19 25.64
C ASN A 140 -8.74 14.25 25.41
N GLY A 141 -9.35 13.20 24.85
CA GLY A 141 -10.79 13.18 24.52
C GLY A 141 -11.14 13.63 23.10
N ASP A 142 -10.18 14.25 22.39
CA ASP A 142 -10.36 14.69 21.00
C ASP A 142 -9.79 13.70 19.99
N MET A 143 -10.42 13.63 18.81
CA MET A 143 -9.89 12.89 17.66
C MET A 143 -8.88 13.75 16.90
N VAL A 144 -7.65 13.25 16.78
CA VAL A 144 -6.57 13.92 16.05
C VAL A 144 -6.32 13.19 14.73
N THR A 145 -6.17 13.97 13.65
CA THR A 145 -5.74 13.51 12.34
C THR A 145 -4.39 14.12 12.00
N VAL A 146 -3.39 13.30 11.69
CA VAL A 146 -2.05 13.75 11.24
C VAL A 146 -1.78 13.18 9.86
N ASN A 147 -1.24 13.99 8.95
CA ASN A 147 -0.83 13.54 7.62
C ASN A 147 0.69 13.58 7.49
N LYS A 148 1.29 12.50 6.97
CA LYS A 148 2.74 12.42 6.73
C LYS A 148 3.00 11.87 5.33
N VAL A 149 3.75 12.63 4.54
CA VAL A 149 4.28 12.18 3.25
C VAL A 149 5.54 11.35 3.50
N ARG A 150 5.66 10.20 2.82
CA ARG A 150 6.79 9.25 2.90
C ARG A 150 7.35 8.95 1.51
#